data_AF-A0A177SKA6-F1
#
_entry.id   AF-A0A177SKA6-F1
#
_cell.length_a   1.000
_cell.length_b   1.000
_cell.length_c   1.000
_cell.angle_alpha   90.00
_cell.angle_beta   90.00
_cell.angle_gamma   90.00
#
_symmetry.space_group_name_H-M   'P 1'
#
loop_
_entity.id
_entity.type
_entity.pdbx_description
1 polymer ?
#
loop_
_entity_poly.entity_id
_entity_poly.type
_entity_poly.pdbx_seq_one_letter_code
_entity_poly.pdbx_strand_id
1 'polypeptide(L)'
;MNKEAGKVIIAALLGFISSYFVMFVLKNTNLSQFERSLYLDYIFTGLFVILTILTLSYVVRYLQIRQLTRRSVSSDEEDAIDDQVNRYYADGMMIVQFSNLLSIGLASFSIIENQFGLHLILSGFFFVISCIASIYFLNLMRQIYPNRYFPKYSEKNYAEKLFAASDDGERHVMFEGLIRSQSLLQFLLMGIIIVLVVYSYETGQSQIFAISLLIIALIWSNAKYFLHVRNR
;
A
#
# COMPACT_ATOMS: atom_id res chain seq x y z
N MET A 1 -2.79 -6.85 -21.96
CA MET A 1 -2.55 -6.01 -20.76
C MET A 1 -3.91 -5.58 -20.23
N ASN A 2 -4.30 -5.97 -19.01
CA ASN A 2 -5.62 -5.62 -18.47
C ASN A 2 -5.80 -4.10 -18.43
N LYS A 3 -7.01 -3.59 -18.72
CA LYS A 3 -7.32 -2.14 -18.69
C LYS A 3 -6.89 -1.49 -17.36
N GLU A 4 -6.98 -2.23 -16.26
CA GLU A 4 -6.56 -1.78 -14.93
C GLU A 4 -5.03 -1.63 -14.78
N ALA A 5 -4.24 -2.55 -15.35
CA ALA A 5 -2.79 -2.43 -15.35
C ALA A 5 -2.31 -1.20 -16.14
N GLY A 6 -2.99 -0.90 -17.26
CA GLY A 6 -2.74 0.32 -18.02
C GLY A 6 -3.02 1.58 -17.21
N LYS A 7 -4.13 1.63 -16.45
CA LYS A 7 -4.45 2.77 -15.57
C LYS A 7 -3.39 2.98 -14.48
N VAL A 8 -2.89 1.91 -13.87
CA VAL A 8 -1.84 2.01 -12.84
C VAL A 8 -0.54 2.56 -13.42
N ILE A 9 -0.13 2.08 -14.60
CA ILE A 9 1.08 2.60 -15.29
C ILE A 9 0.89 4.08 -15.63
N ILE A 10 -0.27 4.48 -16.15
CA ILE A 10 -0.58 5.88 -16.45
C ILE A 10 -0.55 6.73 -15.17
N ALA A 11 -1.13 6.27 -14.07
CA ALA A 11 -1.11 6.98 -12.79
C ALA A 11 0.31 7.13 -12.24
N ALA A 12 1.15 6.09 -12.36
CA ALA A 12 2.56 6.14 -11.98
C ALA A 12 3.35 7.15 -12.84
N LEU A 13 3.13 7.17 -14.16
CA LEU A 13 3.73 8.14 -15.06
C LEU A 13 3.28 9.57 -14.76
N LEU A 14 1.98 9.79 -14.50
CA LEU A 14 1.46 11.10 -14.09
C LEU A 14 2.05 11.55 -12.75
N GLY A 15 2.16 10.64 -11.78
CA GLY A 15 2.81 10.91 -10.50
C GLY A 15 4.28 11.31 -10.68
N PHE A 16 5.01 10.60 -11.55
CA PHE A 16 6.40 10.93 -11.88
C PHE A 16 6.50 12.30 -12.56
N ILE A 17 5.68 12.57 -13.58
CA ILE A 17 5.67 13.86 -14.30
C ILE A 17 5.35 15.01 -13.34
N SER A 18 4.34 14.84 -12.48
CA SER A 18 3.97 15.85 -11.48
C SER A 18 5.11 16.10 -10.48
N SER A 19 5.76 15.04 -10.00
CA SER A 19 6.88 15.15 -9.05
C SER A 19 8.10 15.81 -9.69
N TYR A 20 8.42 15.42 -10.92
CA TYR A 20 9.50 16.03 -11.70
C TYR A 20 9.24 17.51 -11.97
N PHE A 21 8.00 17.87 -12.32
CA PHE A 21 7.62 19.27 -12.54
C PHE A 21 7.75 20.10 -11.25
N VAL A 22 7.28 19.58 -10.12
CA VAL A 22 7.46 20.25 -8.81
C VAL A 22 8.95 20.45 -8.50
N MET A 23 9.78 19.42 -8.67
CA MET A 23 11.23 19.56 -8.48
C MET A 23 11.87 20.56 -9.45
N PHE A 24 11.46 20.54 -10.72
CA PHE A 24 11.97 21.46 -11.74
C PHE A 24 11.64 22.91 -11.39
N VAL A 25 10.40 23.19 -10.95
CA VAL A 25 10.00 24.52 -10.48
C VAL A 25 10.83 24.92 -9.27
N LEU A 26 10.87 24.09 -8.22
CA LEU A 26 11.61 24.39 -6.98
C LEU A 26 13.10 24.66 -7.22
N LYS A 27 13.73 23.95 -8.16
CA LYS A 27 15.16 24.09 -8.48
C LYS A 27 15.47 25.32 -9.32
N ASN A 28 14.57 25.72 -10.22
CA ASN A 28 14.81 26.82 -11.17
C ASN A 28 14.25 28.17 -10.69
N THR A 29 13.47 28.18 -9.62
CA THR A 29 13.07 29.41 -8.93
C THR A 29 14.11 29.78 -7.88
N ASN A 30 14.62 31.02 -7.90
CA ASN A 30 15.47 31.59 -6.83
C ASN A 30 14.62 31.91 -5.59
N LEU A 31 13.97 30.90 -5.01
CA LEU A 31 13.21 31.05 -3.78
C LEU A 31 14.18 31.27 -2.62
N SER A 32 13.85 32.23 -1.77
CA SER A 32 14.49 32.33 -0.47
C SER A 32 14.25 31.05 0.34
N GLN A 33 15.14 30.78 1.30
CA GLN A 33 15.00 29.61 2.18
C GLN A 33 13.65 29.60 2.91
N PHE A 34 13.12 30.79 3.24
CA PHE A 34 11.81 30.95 3.86
C PHE A 34 10.66 30.52 2.93
N GLU A 35 10.64 31.01 1.69
CA GLU A 35 9.60 30.65 0.72
C GLU A 35 9.60 29.15 0.42
N ARG A 36 10.79 28.54 0.26
CA ARG A 36 10.90 27.08 0.07
C ARG A 36 10.31 26.30 1.24
N SER A 37 10.57 26.72 2.48
CA SER A 37 10.00 26.08 3.67
C SER A 37 8.47 26.17 3.66
N LEU A 38 7.93 27.35 3.33
CA LEU A 38 6.49 27.59 3.31
C LEU A 38 5.78 26.76 2.21
N TYR A 39 6.40 26.58 1.04
CA TYR A 39 5.90 25.67 0.01
C TYR A 39 5.88 24.21 0.45
N LEU A 40 6.95 23.75 1.12
CA LEU A 40 7.01 22.39 1.65
C LEU A 40 5.93 22.16 2.71
N ASP A 41 5.69 23.13 3.60
CA ASP A 41 4.64 23.06 4.62
C ASP A 41 3.25 22.90 4.01
N TYR A 42 2.96 23.58 2.88
CA TYR A 42 1.70 23.37 2.16
C TYR A 42 1.58 21.96 1.57
N ILE A 43 2.66 21.43 1.00
CA ILE A 43 2.69 20.07 0.45
C ILE A 43 2.46 19.05 1.58
N PHE A 44 3.18 19.18 2.70
CA PHE A 44 2.99 18.33 3.88
C PHE A 44 1.57 18.41 4.41
N THR A 45 1.03 19.62 4.56
CA THR A 45 -0.35 19.84 5.04
C THR A 45 -1.36 19.13 4.14
N GLY A 46 -1.25 19.27 2.82
CA GLY A 46 -2.12 18.59 1.85
C GLY A 46 -2.05 17.06 1.97
N LEU A 47 -0.83 16.51 2.12
CA LEU A 47 -0.63 15.07 2.28
C LEU A 47 -1.14 14.55 3.63
N PHE A 48 -1.04 15.34 4.71
CA PHE A 48 -1.64 15.00 6.00
C PHE A 48 -3.17 15.05 6.00
N VAL A 49 -3.77 15.98 5.24
CA VAL A 49 -5.22 15.99 5.00
C VAL A 49 -5.64 14.70 4.31
N ILE A 50 -4.92 14.27 3.27
CA ILE A 50 -5.18 12.99 2.58
C ILE A 50 -5.06 11.81 3.56
N LEU A 51 -3.99 11.75 4.37
CA LEU A 51 -3.82 10.72 5.40
C LEU A 51 -4.97 10.68 6.41
N THR A 52 -5.46 11.85 6.81
CA THR A 52 -6.61 11.97 7.72
C THR A 52 -7.87 11.40 7.08
N ILE A 53 -8.12 11.72 5.81
CA ILE A 53 -9.27 11.19 5.04
C ILE A 53 -9.17 9.67 4.91
N LEU A 54 -7.99 9.14 4.55
CA LEU A 54 -7.78 7.69 4.45
C LEU A 54 -7.98 7.00 5.80
N THR A 55 -7.52 7.64 6.88
CA THR A 55 -7.70 7.16 8.26
C THR A 55 -9.16 7.05 8.65
N LEU A 56 -9.93 8.11 8.42
CA LEU A 56 -11.37 8.09 8.66
C LEU A 56 -12.06 7.05 7.77
N SER A 57 -11.63 6.90 6.52
CA SER A 57 -12.23 5.96 5.56
C SER A 57 -12.09 4.51 6.00
N TYR A 58 -10.89 4.05 6.41
CA TYR A 58 -10.76 2.67 6.89
C TYR A 58 -11.44 2.45 8.24
N VAL A 59 -11.54 3.46 9.11
CA VAL A 59 -12.32 3.36 10.36
C VAL A 59 -13.81 3.19 10.04
N VAL A 60 -14.34 3.95 9.09
CA VAL A 60 -15.73 3.81 8.62
C VAL A 60 -15.97 2.41 8.06
N ARG A 61 -15.07 1.89 7.21
CA ARG A 61 -15.19 0.51 6.68
C ARG A 61 -15.20 -0.53 7.80
N TYR A 62 -14.30 -0.39 8.78
CA TYR A 62 -14.26 -1.28 9.94
C TYR A 62 -15.60 -1.29 10.70
N LEU A 63 -16.18 -0.11 10.96
CA LEU A 63 -17.46 0.02 11.65
C LEU A 63 -18.62 -0.55 10.81
N GLN A 64 -18.65 -0.30 9.50
CA GLN A 64 -19.66 -0.84 8.59
C GLN A 64 -19.67 -2.36 8.61
N ILE A 65 -18.49 -3.00 8.56
CA ILE A 65 -18.40 -4.46 8.63
C ILE A 65 -18.95 -4.97 9.97
N ARG A 66 -18.51 -4.38 11.09
CA ARG A 66 -19.02 -4.80 12.42
C ARG A 66 -20.53 -4.62 12.58
N GLN A 67 -21.11 -3.62 11.94
CA GLN A 67 -22.56 -3.41 11.96
C GLN A 67 -23.30 -4.47 11.13
N LEU A 68 -22.77 -4.85 9.96
CA LEU A 68 -23.37 -5.86 9.09
C LEU A 68 -23.31 -7.26 9.71
N THR A 69 -22.15 -7.67 10.24
CA THR A 69 -21.94 -9.00 10.84
C THR A 69 -22.77 -9.25 12.13
N ARG A 70 -23.33 -8.20 12.74
CA ARG A 70 -24.14 -8.32 13.97
C ARG A 70 -25.64 -8.48 13.71
N ARG A 71 -26.10 -8.29 12.47
CA ARG A 71 -27.53 -8.39 12.14
C ARG A 71 -27.89 -9.86 11.92
N SER A 72 -28.99 -10.31 12.51
CA SER A 72 -29.63 -11.57 12.12
C SER A 72 -30.43 -11.31 10.85
N VAL A 73 -30.12 -12.04 9.79
CA VAL A 73 -30.72 -11.88 8.46
C VAL A 73 -31.25 -13.20 7.94
N SER A 74 -32.14 -13.10 6.95
CA SER A 74 -32.67 -14.28 6.25
C SER A 74 -31.59 -14.93 5.38
N SER A 75 -31.77 -16.21 5.01
CA SER A 75 -30.78 -16.97 4.23
C SER A 75 -30.46 -16.33 2.87
N ASP A 76 -31.43 -15.70 2.20
CA ASP A 76 -31.22 -15.04 0.91
C ASP A 76 -30.46 -13.70 1.04
N GLU A 77 -30.54 -13.06 2.21
CA GLU A 77 -29.82 -11.82 2.52
C GLU A 77 -28.39 -12.10 3.04
N GLU A 78 -28.12 -13.30 3.53
CA GLU A 78 -26.82 -13.73 4.07
C GLU A 78 -25.73 -13.68 2.99
N ASP A 79 -25.98 -14.26 1.82
CA ASP A 79 -25.04 -14.26 0.69
C ASP A 79 -24.71 -12.82 0.23
N ALA A 80 -25.71 -11.95 0.13
CA ALA A 80 -25.54 -10.57 -0.29
C ALA A 80 -24.72 -9.75 0.73
N ILE A 81 -24.91 -10.03 2.03
CA ILE A 81 -24.15 -9.40 3.11
C ILE A 81 -22.71 -9.89 3.12
N ASP A 82 -22.48 -11.18 2.93
CA ASP A 82 -21.13 -11.75 2.87
C ASP A 82 -20.30 -11.13 1.73
N ASP A 83 -20.90 -10.99 0.54
CA ASP A 83 -20.27 -10.29 -0.59
C ASP A 83 -19.96 -8.83 -0.28
N GLN A 84 -20.88 -8.14 0.41
CA GLN A 84 -20.67 -6.74 0.82
C GLN A 84 -19.54 -6.61 1.86
N VAL A 85 -19.52 -7.51 2.84
CA VAL A 85 -18.50 -7.56 3.89
C VAL A 85 -17.13 -7.86 3.30
N ASN A 86 -17.03 -8.81 2.38
CA ASN A 86 -15.79 -9.14 1.68
C ASN A 86 -15.25 -7.92 0.90
N ARG A 87 -16.12 -7.17 0.20
CA ARG A 87 -15.74 -5.93 -0.49
C ARG A 87 -15.24 -4.85 0.48
N TYR A 88 -15.97 -4.60 1.56
CA TYR A 88 -15.55 -3.61 2.57
C TYR A 88 -14.26 -4.01 3.28
N TYR A 89 -14.05 -5.30 3.48
CA TYR A 89 -12.82 -5.83 4.04
C TYR A 89 -11.64 -5.58 3.09
N ALA A 90 -11.78 -5.94 1.82
CA ALA A 90 -10.75 -5.71 0.80
C ALA A 90 -10.43 -4.23 0.62
N ASP A 91 -11.45 -3.37 0.50
CA ASP A 91 -11.31 -1.91 0.41
C ASP A 91 -10.62 -1.35 1.66
N GLY A 92 -11.07 -1.75 2.84
CA GLY A 92 -10.52 -1.29 4.11
C GLY A 92 -9.04 -1.67 4.25
N MET A 93 -8.69 -2.93 3.96
CA MET A 93 -7.30 -3.38 3.95
C MET A 93 -6.45 -2.63 2.94
N MET A 94 -6.96 -2.38 1.73
CA MET A 94 -6.24 -1.59 0.73
C MET A 94 -5.97 -0.16 1.21
N ILE A 95 -6.97 0.52 1.78
CA ILE A 95 -6.84 1.89 2.32
C ILE A 95 -5.83 1.93 3.48
N VAL A 96 -5.85 0.92 4.36
CA VAL A 96 -4.88 0.81 5.46
C VAL A 96 -3.46 0.66 4.92
N GLN A 97 -3.23 -0.23 3.94
CA GLN A 97 -1.90 -0.41 3.33
C GLN A 97 -1.42 0.86 2.63
N PHE A 98 -2.31 1.57 1.93
CA PHE A 98 -1.97 2.83 1.29
C PHE A 98 -1.60 3.92 2.32
N SER A 99 -2.36 4.02 3.41
CA SER A 99 -2.06 4.93 4.52
C SER A 99 -0.71 4.63 5.16
N ASN A 100 -0.39 3.35 5.33
CA ASN A 100 0.86 2.89 5.90
C ASN A 100 2.07 3.31 5.03
N LEU A 101 2.03 2.98 3.73
CA LEU A 101 3.07 3.35 2.78
C LEU A 101 3.23 4.88 2.65
N LEU A 102 2.12 5.63 2.60
CA LEU A 102 2.16 7.09 2.53
C LEU A 102 2.76 7.71 3.79
N SER A 103 2.48 7.15 4.98
CA SER A 103 3.06 7.60 6.24
C SER A 103 4.57 7.41 6.29
N ILE A 104 5.07 6.25 5.84
CA ILE A 104 6.52 5.99 5.71
C ILE A 104 7.15 6.95 4.68
N GLY A 105 6.47 7.18 3.56
CA GLY A 105 6.91 8.12 2.52
C GLY A 105 7.06 9.54 3.07
N LEU A 106 6.08 10.03 3.82
CA LEU A 106 6.13 11.34 4.47
C LEU A 106 7.23 11.44 5.54
N ALA A 107 7.41 10.40 6.35
CA ALA A 107 8.51 10.37 7.32
C ALA A 107 9.87 10.45 6.62
N SER A 108 10.04 9.68 5.55
CA SER A 108 11.26 9.69 4.72
C SER A 108 11.49 11.07 4.09
N PHE A 109 10.45 11.68 3.54
CA PHE A 109 10.54 13.01 2.93
C PHE A 109 10.86 14.10 3.96
N SER A 110 10.29 14.02 5.16
CA SER A 110 10.58 14.93 6.27
C SER A 110 12.05 14.87 6.67
N ILE A 111 12.64 13.67 6.70
CA ILE A 111 14.07 13.48 7.02
C ILE A 111 14.95 14.06 5.92
N ILE A 112 14.64 13.78 4.64
CA ILE A 112 15.44 14.23 3.50
C ILE A 112 15.47 15.77 3.40
N GLU A 113 14.32 16.42 3.57
CA GLU A 113 14.19 17.88 3.50
C GLU A 113 14.57 18.59 4.82
N ASN A 114 15.09 17.85 5.81
CA ASN A 114 15.40 18.35 7.16
C ASN A 114 14.21 19.07 7.85
N GLN A 115 12.99 18.69 7.49
CA GLN A 115 11.75 19.16 8.10
C GLN A 115 11.43 18.35 9.37
N PHE A 116 12.35 18.42 10.34
CA PHE A 116 12.21 17.74 11.63
C PHE A 116 11.14 18.39 12.52
N GLY A 117 10.72 17.67 13.56
CA GLY A 117 9.71 18.14 14.51
C GLY A 117 8.32 17.61 14.18
N LEU A 118 7.35 18.49 13.95
CA LEU A 118 5.94 18.11 13.83
C LEU A 118 5.65 17.18 12.65
N HIS A 119 6.28 17.38 11.48
CA HIS A 119 6.05 16.53 10.31
C HIS A 119 6.50 15.08 10.55
N LEU A 120 7.68 14.88 11.15
CA LEU A 120 8.19 13.55 11.49
C LEU A 120 7.35 12.88 12.60
N ILE A 121 6.95 13.64 13.62
CA ILE A 121 6.09 13.12 14.70
C ILE A 121 4.73 12.69 14.16
N LEU A 122 4.11 13.52 13.31
CA LEU A 122 2.78 13.26 12.77
C LEU A 122 2.78 12.10 11.78
N SER A 123 3.80 11.99 10.91
CA SER A 123 3.97 10.83 10.03
C SER A 123 4.20 9.54 10.82
N GLY A 124 5.01 9.57 11.88
CA GLY A 124 5.17 8.45 12.81
C GLY A 124 3.87 8.06 13.51
N PHE A 125 3.06 9.03 13.93
CA PHE A 125 1.75 8.80 14.54
C PHE A 125 0.78 8.09 13.59
N PHE A 126 0.63 8.58 12.35
CA PHE A 126 -0.21 7.92 11.34
C PHE A 126 0.29 6.52 10.98
N PHE A 127 1.61 6.33 10.91
CA PHE A 127 2.22 5.02 10.70
C PHE A 127 1.80 4.03 11.79
N VAL A 128 1.93 4.40 13.07
CA VAL A 128 1.53 3.54 14.20
C VAL A 128 0.03 3.22 14.15
N ILE A 129 -0.83 4.22 13.90
CA ILE A 129 -2.28 3.98 13.77
C ILE A 129 -2.57 2.99 12.64
N SER A 130 -1.95 3.15 11.47
CA SER A 130 -2.17 2.26 10.33
C SER A 130 -1.69 0.82 10.60
N CYS A 131 -0.60 0.66 11.36
CA CYS A 131 -0.12 -0.66 11.79
C CYS A 131 -1.12 -1.32 12.75
N ILE A 132 -1.64 -0.57 13.71
CA ILE A 132 -2.68 -1.05 14.64
C ILE A 132 -3.95 -1.42 13.84
N ALA A 133 -4.39 -0.57 12.92
CA ALA A 133 -5.53 -0.83 12.04
C ALA A 133 -5.34 -2.10 11.21
N SER A 134 -4.13 -2.34 10.65
CA SER A 134 -3.81 -3.56 9.91
C SER A 134 -4.04 -4.81 10.75
N ILE A 135 -3.60 -4.80 12.01
CA ILE A 135 -3.82 -5.91 12.94
C ILE A 135 -5.31 -6.10 13.23
N TYR A 136 -6.07 -5.03 13.41
CA TYR A 136 -7.51 -5.12 13.63
C TYR A 136 -8.25 -5.71 12.44
N PHE A 137 -7.95 -5.26 11.22
CA PHE A 137 -8.52 -5.83 10.01
C PHE A 137 -8.14 -7.30 9.85
N LEU A 138 -6.86 -7.67 10.00
CA LEU A 138 -6.45 -9.09 9.89
C LEU A 138 -7.20 -10.01 10.87
N ASN A 139 -7.53 -9.52 12.07
CA ASN A 139 -8.30 -10.27 13.05
C ASN A 139 -9.82 -10.26 12.78
N LEU A 140 -10.30 -9.38 11.90
CA LEU A 140 -11.72 -9.19 11.61
C LEU A 140 -12.32 -10.38 10.84
N MET A 141 -11.51 -11.11 10.06
CA MET A 141 -11.95 -12.36 9.40
C MET A 141 -12.50 -13.40 10.39
N ARG A 142 -11.92 -13.47 11.60
CA ARG A 142 -12.42 -14.34 12.67
C ARG A 142 -13.78 -13.90 13.22
N GLN A 143 -14.09 -12.61 13.12
CA GLN A 143 -15.37 -12.07 13.56
C GLN A 143 -16.45 -12.24 12.48
N ILE A 144 -16.07 -12.11 11.20
CA ILE A 144 -16.98 -12.30 10.07
C ILE A 144 -17.43 -13.75 9.97
N TYR A 145 -16.48 -14.69 10.06
CA TYR A 145 -16.75 -16.11 9.92
C TYR A 145 -16.39 -16.86 11.21
N PRO A 146 -17.20 -16.75 12.28
CA PRO A 146 -16.88 -17.36 13.58
C PRO A 146 -16.84 -18.88 13.53
N ASN A 147 -17.52 -19.49 12.55
CA ASN A 147 -17.58 -20.94 12.35
C ASN A 147 -16.33 -21.50 11.64
N ARG A 148 -15.46 -20.63 11.10
CA ARG A 148 -14.22 -21.03 10.41
C ARG A 148 -13.00 -20.76 11.31
N TYR A 149 -12.06 -21.69 11.33
CA TYR A 149 -10.83 -21.53 12.11
C TYR A 149 -9.80 -20.67 11.37
N PHE A 150 -10.00 -19.35 11.38
CA PHE A 150 -9.01 -18.43 10.87
C PHE A 150 -7.83 -18.27 11.86
N PRO A 151 -6.57 -18.43 11.42
CA PRO A 151 -5.40 -18.31 12.29
C PRO A 151 -5.24 -16.88 12.79
N LYS A 152 -4.67 -16.71 13.97
CA LYS A 152 -4.18 -15.40 14.42
C LYS A 152 -2.92 -15.04 13.63
N TYR A 153 -2.74 -13.76 13.33
CA TYR A 153 -1.56 -13.27 12.59
C TYR A 153 -0.22 -13.66 13.24
N SER A 154 -0.18 -13.80 14.56
CA SER A 154 1.02 -14.21 15.31
C SER A 154 1.33 -15.71 15.23
N GLU A 155 0.49 -16.52 14.59
CA GLU A 155 0.70 -17.97 14.49
C GLU A 155 1.76 -18.33 13.45
N LYS A 156 2.56 -19.35 13.77
CA LYS A 156 3.45 -19.97 12.79
C LYS A 156 2.65 -20.52 11.62
N ASN A 157 3.20 -20.40 10.41
CA ASN A 157 2.60 -20.81 9.16
C ASN A 157 1.21 -20.17 8.92
N TYR A 158 1.04 -18.90 9.33
CA TYR A 158 -0.18 -18.14 9.13
C TYR A 158 -0.74 -18.27 7.70
N ALA A 159 0.11 -18.13 6.68
CA ALA A 159 -0.31 -18.21 5.27
C ALA A 159 -0.90 -19.59 4.91
N GLU A 160 -0.27 -20.69 5.36
CA GLU A 160 -0.75 -22.05 5.09
C GLU A 160 -2.08 -22.32 5.81
N LYS A 161 -2.18 -21.89 7.08
CA LYS A 161 -3.41 -22.03 7.88
C LYS A 161 -4.55 -21.17 7.35
N LEU A 162 -4.25 -19.94 6.91
CA LEU A 162 -5.22 -19.04 6.30
C LEU A 162 -5.75 -19.66 5.00
N PHE A 163 -4.83 -20.17 4.18
CA PHE A 163 -5.19 -20.85 2.95
C PHE A 163 -6.04 -22.10 3.21
N ALA A 164 -5.71 -22.89 4.25
CA ALA A 164 -6.49 -24.05 4.65
C ALA A 164 -7.90 -23.69 5.18
N ALA A 165 -8.06 -22.53 5.83
CA ALA A 165 -9.33 -22.07 6.38
C ALA A 165 -10.26 -21.43 5.32
N SER A 166 -9.72 -21.00 4.19
CA SER A 166 -10.49 -20.48 3.05
C SER A 166 -11.10 -21.60 2.21
N ASP A 167 -12.27 -21.33 1.65
CA ASP A 167 -12.96 -22.22 0.72
C ASP A 167 -12.28 -22.23 -0.67
N ASP A 168 -12.56 -23.22 -1.51
CA ASP A 168 -11.93 -23.42 -2.82
C ASP A 168 -12.14 -22.24 -3.77
N GLY A 169 -13.32 -21.60 -3.72
CA GLY A 169 -13.58 -20.36 -4.48
C GLY A 169 -12.70 -19.18 -4.01
N GLU A 170 -12.60 -18.97 -2.70
CA GLU A 170 -11.77 -17.90 -2.10
C GLU A 170 -10.28 -18.13 -2.40
N ARG A 171 -9.82 -19.39 -2.27
CA ARG A 171 -8.46 -19.81 -2.61
C ARG A 171 -8.11 -19.49 -4.05
N HIS A 172 -9.03 -19.79 -4.98
CA HIS A 172 -8.83 -19.49 -6.39
C HIS A 172 -8.63 -17.99 -6.63
N VAL A 173 -9.51 -17.16 -6.08
CA VAL A 173 -9.44 -15.70 -6.20
C VAL A 173 -8.16 -15.14 -5.55
N MET A 174 -7.79 -15.61 -4.36
CA MET A 174 -6.56 -15.22 -3.67
C MET A 174 -5.31 -15.55 -4.49
N PHE A 175 -5.24 -16.76 -5.07
CA PHE A 175 -4.12 -17.16 -5.90
C PHE A 175 -4.05 -16.38 -7.21
N GLU A 176 -5.18 -16.20 -7.89
CA GLU A 176 -5.25 -15.40 -9.11
C GLU A 176 -4.78 -13.96 -8.84
N GLY A 177 -5.27 -13.36 -7.75
CA GLY A 177 -4.84 -12.03 -7.29
C GLY A 177 -3.34 -11.98 -6.99
N LEU A 178 -2.78 -12.98 -6.33
CA LEU A 178 -1.35 -13.06 -6.02
C LEU A 178 -0.48 -13.16 -7.29
N ILE A 179 -0.84 -14.03 -8.24
CA ILE A 179 -0.08 -14.20 -9.50
C ILE A 179 -0.13 -12.92 -10.34
N ARG A 180 -1.32 -12.32 -10.47
CA ARG A 180 -1.49 -11.06 -11.23
C ARG A 180 -0.75 -9.89 -10.57
N SER A 181 -0.82 -9.75 -9.26
CA SER A 181 -0.10 -8.68 -8.54
C SER A 181 1.41 -8.88 -8.58
N GLN A 182 1.91 -10.11 -8.43
CA GLN A 182 3.33 -10.42 -8.50
C GLN A 182 3.93 -10.09 -9.88
N SER A 183 3.25 -10.49 -10.96
CA SER A 183 3.71 -10.16 -12.32
C SER A 183 3.72 -8.63 -12.55
N LEU A 184 2.67 -7.93 -12.13
CA LEU A 184 2.63 -6.46 -12.23
C LEU A 184 3.72 -5.78 -11.40
N LEU A 185 3.99 -6.26 -10.19
CA LEU A 185 5.06 -5.74 -9.33
C LEU A 185 6.42 -5.87 -10.02
N GLN A 186 6.70 -7.00 -10.68
CA GLN A 186 7.95 -7.20 -11.42
C GLN A 186 8.08 -6.19 -12.57
N PHE A 187 7.03 -6.00 -13.36
CA PHE A 187 7.02 -5.01 -14.43
C PHE A 187 7.21 -3.58 -13.90
N LEU A 188 6.56 -3.23 -12.79
CA LEU A 188 6.69 -1.92 -12.16
C LEU A 188 8.09 -1.66 -11.65
N LEU A 189 8.70 -2.61 -10.92
CA LEU A 189 10.07 -2.47 -10.41
C LEU A 189 11.08 -2.34 -11.55
N MET A 190 10.91 -3.09 -12.65
CA MET A 190 11.74 -2.93 -13.85
C MET A 190 11.57 -1.55 -14.49
N GLY A 191 10.33 -1.06 -14.59
CA GLY A 191 10.03 0.29 -15.06
C GLY A 191 10.66 1.38 -14.18
N ILE A 192 10.62 1.24 -12.86
CA ILE A 192 11.24 2.16 -11.91
C ILE A 192 12.77 2.21 -12.12
N ILE A 193 13.42 1.07 -12.35
CA ILE A 193 14.86 1.04 -12.64
C ILE A 193 15.17 1.87 -13.89
N ILE A 194 14.40 1.71 -14.97
CA ILE A 194 14.59 2.49 -16.21
C ILE A 194 14.42 3.99 -15.92
N VAL A 195 13.37 4.38 -15.19
CA VAL A 195 13.12 5.77 -14.81
C VAL A 195 14.28 6.34 -13.98
N LEU A 196 14.82 5.58 -13.02
CA LEU A 196 15.96 6.02 -12.20
C LEU A 196 17.24 6.18 -13.01
N VAL A 197 17.47 5.32 -14.02
CA VAL A 197 18.62 5.45 -14.93
C VAL A 197 18.50 6.74 -15.75
N VAL A 198 17.33 7.00 -16.34
CA VAL A 198 17.07 8.23 -17.10
C VAL A 198 17.24 9.45 -16.19
N TYR A 199 16.65 9.43 -15.00
CA TYR A 199 16.81 10.51 -14.02
C TYR A 199 18.27 10.74 -13.64
N SER A 200 19.03 9.68 -13.38
CA SER A 200 20.46 9.76 -13.04
C SER A 200 21.30 10.35 -14.17
N TYR A 201 20.96 10.03 -15.42
CA TYR A 201 21.63 10.56 -16.60
C TYR A 201 21.33 12.05 -16.81
N GLU A 202 20.05 12.43 -16.78
CA GLU A 202 19.60 13.82 -17.02
C GLU A 202 20.03 14.78 -15.91
N THR A 203 20.01 14.34 -14.65
CA THR A 203 20.31 15.21 -13.50
C THR A 203 21.77 15.18 -13.07
N GLY A 204 22.55 14.19 -13.54
CA GLY A 204 23.90 13.90 -13.06
C GLY A 204 23.96 13.35 -11.62
N GLN A 205 22.82 13.19 -10.94
CA GLN A 205 22.75 12.69 -9.57
C GLN A 205 22.69 11.17 -9.56
N SER A 206 23.77 10.53 -9.09
CA SER A 206 23.90 9.06 -9.11
C SER A 206 22.78 8.37 -8.32
N GLN A 207 22.04 7.49 -9.00
CA GLN A 207 21.04 6.59 -8.40
C GLN A 207 21.52 5.14 -8.26
N ILE A 208 22.82 4.89 -8.40
CA ILE A 208 23.37 3.53 -8.48
C ILE A 208 23.04 2.67 -7.25
N PHE A 209 23.01 3.29 -6.06
CA PHE A 209 22.68 2.60 -4.82
C PHE A 209 21.22 2.12 -4.81
N ALA A 210 20.27 3.01 -5.12
CA ALA A 210 18.84 2.67 -5.19
C ALA A 210 18.57 1.61 -6.27
N ILE A 211 19.17 1.75 -7.45
CA ILE A 211 19.06 0.78 -8.55
C ILE A 211 19.57 -0.60 -8.11
N SER A 212 20.72 -0.66 -7.42
CA SER A 212 21.29 -1.92 -6.94
C SER A 212 20.37 -2.63 -5.95
N LEU A 213 19.77 -1.91 -5.00
CA LEU A 213 18.81 -2.47 -4.05
C LEU A 213 17.55 -3.01 -4.75
N LEU A 214 17.03 -2.29 -5.75
CA LEU A 214 15.87 -2.74 -6.53
C LEU A 214 16.17 -4.01 -7.34
N ILE A 215 17.37 -4.12 -7.94
CA ILE A 215 17.81 -5.33 -8.64
C ILE A 215 17.89 -6.51 -7.67
N ILE A 216 18.49 -6.33 -6.48
CA ILE A 216 18.56 -7.38 -5.45
C ILE A 216 17.15 -7.83 -5.04
N ALA A 217 16.23 -6.88 -4.81
CA ALA A 217 14.85 -7.19 -4.46
C ALA A 217 14.13 -7.98 -5.57
N LEU A 218 14.32 -7.60 -6.84
CA LEU A 218 13.78 -8.31 -8.00
C LEU A 218 14.33 -9.74 -8.11
N ILE A 219 15.65 -9.91 -7.99
CA ILE A 219 16.29 -11.24 -8.03
C ILE A 219 15.77 -12.10 -6.89
N TRP A 220 15.74 -11.57 -5.67
CA TRP A 220 15.29 -12.30 -4.48
C TRP A 220 13.83 -12.74 -4.61
N SER A 221 12.95 -11.83 -5.03
CA SER A 221 11.52 -12.12 -5.24
C SER A 221 11.30 -13.23 -6.26
N ASN A 222 12.00 -13.16 -7.41
CA ASN A 222 11.94 -14.20 -8.44
C ASN A 222 12.53 -15.53 -7.96
N ALA A 223 13.71 -15.50 -7.34
CA ALA A 223 14.37 -16.69 -6.83
C ALA A 223 13.49 -17.41 -5.80
N LYS A 224 12.90 -16.68 -4.85
CA LYS A 224 11.99 -17.26 -3.85
C LYS A 224 10.77 -17.94 -4.50
N TYR A 225 10.16 -17.30 -5.48
CA TYR A 225 9.03 -17.89 -6.21
C TYR A 225 9.43 -19.19 -6.94
N PHE A 226 10.45 -19.13 -7.79
CA PHE A 226 10.86 -20.30 -8.59
C PHE A 226 11.41 -21.44 -7.73
N LEU A 227 12.14 -21.14 -6.65
CA LEU A 227 12.60 -22.17 -5.71
C LEU A 227 11.44 -22.84 -4.97
N HIS A 228 10.39 -22.09 -4.61
CA HIS A 228 9.21 -22.68 -3.97
C HIS A 228 8.43 -23.58 -4.92
N VAL A 229 8.27 -23.16 -6.19
CA VAL A 229 7.59 -23.96 -7.22
C VAL A 229 8.38 -25.23 -7.55
N ARG A 230 9.71 -25.13 -7.68
CA ARG A 230 10.58 -26.28 -8.01
C ARG A 230 10.64 -27.33 -6.91
N ASN A 231 10.58 -26.92 -5.64
CA ASN A 231 10.73 -27.82 -4.49
C ASN A 231 9.39 -28.46 -4.06
N ARG A 232 8.35 -28.37 -4.90
CA ARG A 232 7.12 -29.17 -4.80
C ARG A 232 7.10 -30.19 -5.92
#